data_AF-A0A8S3I158-F1
#
_entry.id   AF-A0A8S3I158-F1
#
_cell.length_a   1.000
_cell.length_b   1.000
_cell.length_c   1.000
_cell.angle_alpha   90.00
_cell.angle_beta   90.00
_cell.angle_gamma   90.00
#
_symmetry.space_group_name_H-M   'P 1'
#
loop_
_entity.id
_entity.type
_entity.pdbx_description
1 polymer ?
#
loop_
_entity_poly.entity_id
_entity_poly.type
_entity_poly.pdbx_seq_one_letter_code
_entity_poly.pdbx_strand_id
1 'polypeptide(L)'
;SQWCSINHGVLLCDECCSVHLSLGRHVSQIKSFKRNYWSPSQLNLINELNSNGANFIWEYSLRDPQNKFPRKKPSAKDPLSTKADFIRTKYQQMAYINRLKDETRETFEDLNLQLHSIVRTDNIITCLRFLSQDADPNFRNPVRKKHLSL
;
A
#
# COMPACT_ATOMS: atom_id res chain seq x y z
N SER A 1 -3.91 12.17 -13.29
CA SER A 1 -4.54 10.84 -13.12
C SER A 1 -6.00 11.03 -12.75
N GLN A 2 -6.91 10.15 -13.21
CA GLN A 2 -8.37 10.27 -12.97
C GLN A 2 -8.89 9.33 -11.86
N TRP A 3 -8.05 8.39 -11.43
CA TRP A 3 -8.42 7.30 -10.53
C TRP A 3 -7.38 7.13 -9.44
N CYS A 4 -7.82 6.67 -8.28
CA CYS A 4 -6.97 6.34 -7.15
C CYS A 4 -7.32 4.94 -6.64
N SER A 5 -6.30 4.14 -6.33
CA SER A 5 -6.46 2.98 -5.45
C SER A 5 -6.23 3.45 -4.02
N ILE A 6 -7.31 3.61 -3.26
CA ILE A 6 -7.30 4.27 -1.94
C ILE A 6 -6.44 3.49 -0.96
N ASN A 7 -6.66 2.18 -0.86
CA ASN A 7 -5.93 1.29 0.07
C ASN A 7 -4.43 1.17 -0.24
N HIS A 8 -4.00 1.53 -1.45
CA HIS A 8 -2.60 1.52 -1.85
C HIS A 8 -1.97 2.92 -1.85
N GLY A 9 -2.77 3.99 -1.75
CA GLY A 9 -2.27 5.37 -1.83
C GLY A 9 -1.68 5.75 -3.20
N VAL A 10 -2.16 5.14 -4.30
CA VAL A 10 -1.59 5.35 -5.64
C VAL A 10 -2.59 5.90 -6.65
N LEU A 11 -2.08 6.71 -7.57
CA LEU A 11 -2.81 7.30 -8.70
C LEU A 11 -2.67 6.42 -9.95
N LEU A 12 -3.75 6.30 -10.72
CA LEU A 12 -3.84 5.39 -11.88
C LEU A 12 -4.31 6.12 -13.15
N CYS A 13 -3.85 5.67 -14.32
CA CYS A 13 -4.49 6.00 -15.60
C CYS A 13 -5.73 5.12 -15.84
N ASP A 14 -6.50 5.40 -16.89
CA ASP A 14 -7.72 4.66 -17.21
C ASP A 14 -7.44 3.18 -17.52
N GLU A 15 -6.37 2.87 -18.25
CA GLU A 15 -5.97 1.50 -18.57
C GLU A 15 -5.54 0.72 -17.32
N CYS A 16 -4.72 1.30 -16.45
CA CYS A 16 -4.35 0.62 -15.20
C CYS A 16 -5.57 0.47 -14.29
N CYS A 17 -6.47 1.46 -14.26
CA CYS A 17 -7.70 1.39 -13.50
C CYS A 17 -8.57 0.20 -13.91
N SER A 18 -8.71 -0.08 -15.22
CA SER A 18 -9.50 -1.23 -15.69
C SER A 18 -8.93 -2.56 -15.18
N VAL A 19 -7.61 -2.70 -15.15
CA VAL A 19 -6.96 -3.88 -14.54
C VAL A 19 -7.23 -3.93 -13.04
N HIS A 20 -7.04 -2.82 -12.31
CA HIS A 20 -7.25 -2.77 -10.86
C HIS A 20 -8.70 -3.14 -10.48
N LEU A 21 -9.69 -2.69 -11.25
CA LEU A 21 -11.09 -3.07 -11.06
C LEU A 21 -11.29 -4.59 -11.20
N SER A 22 -10.60 -5.23 -12.14
CA SER A 22 -10.66 -6.69 -12.35
C SER A 22 -10.06 -7.51 -11.19
N LEU A 23 -9.23 -6.91 -10.34
CA LEU A 23 -8.67 -7.59 -9.16
C LEU A 23 -9.68 -7.72 -8.01
N GLY A 24 -10.74 -6.90 -8.02
CA GLY A 24 -11.73 -6.85 -6.95
C GLY A 24 -11.30 -5.99 -5.74
N ARG A 25 -12.30 -5.60 -4.93
CA ARG A 25 -12.14 -4.63 -3.83
C ARG A 25 -11.28 -5.11 -2.66
N HIS A 26 -11.10 -6.42 -2.50
CA HIS A 26 -10.22 -7.00 -1.49
C HIS A 26 -8.74 -6.76 -1.82
N VAL A 27 -8.40 -6.60 -3.11
CA VAL A 27 -7.05 -6.22 -3.56
C VAL A 27 -6.96 -4.70 -3.75
N SER A 28 -7.88 -4.10 -4.52
CA SER A 28 -7.78 -2.69 -4.89
C SER A 28 -9.11 -1.96 -4.76
N GLN A 29 -9.12 -0.92 -3.95
CA GLN A 29 -10.29 -0.07 -3.72
C GLN A 29 -10.20 1.17 -4.60
N ILE A 30 -10.85 1.12 -5.75
CA ILE A 30 -10.80 2.19 -6.76
C ILE A 30 -11.81 3.30 -6.49
N LYS A 31 -11.38 4.55 -6.64
CA LYS A 31 -12.22 5.75 -6.58
C LYS A 31 -11.82 6.76 -7.65
N SER A 32 -12.81 7.36 -8.31
CA SER A 32 -12.63 8.41 -9.32
C SER A 32 -12.56 9.78 -8.66
N PHE A 33 -11.66 10.66 -9.14
CA PHE A 33 -11.65 12.07 -8.71
C PHE A 33 -12.85 12.86 -9.24
N LYS A 34 -13.37 12.50 -10.41
CA LYS A 34 -14.48 13.22 -11.04
C LYS A 34 -15.85 12.68 -10.66
N ARG A 35 -15.96 11.38 -10.38
CA ARG A 35 -17.26 10.70 -10.21
C ARG A 35 -17.63 10.38 -8.76
N ASN A 36 -16.73 10.59 -7.81
CA ASN A 36 -16.97 10.29 -6.41
C ASN A 36 -16.76 11.52 -5.54
N TYR A 37 -17.52 11.61 -4.45
CA TYR A 37 -17.28 12.60 -3.40
C TYR A 37 -15.97 12.29 -2.66
N TRP A 38 -15.16 13.31 -2.41
CA TRP A 38 -13.95 13.22 -1.59
C TRP A 38 -14.03 14.22 -0.45
N SER A 39 -13.80 13.74 0.77
CA SER A 39 -13.59 14.66 1.89
C SER A 39 -12.19 15.29 1.80
N PRO A 40 -12.00 16.52 2.33
CA PRO A 40 -10.67 17.17 2.36
C PRO A 40 -9.60 16.28 2.99
N SER A 41 -9.93 15.56 4.07
CA SER A 41 -9.01 14.64 4.73
C SER A 41 -8.58 13.47 3.85
N GLN A 42 -9.50 12.93 3.03
CA GLN A 42 -9.14 11.86 2.07
C GLN A 42 -8.22 12.37 0.96
N LEU A 43 -8.47 13.59 0.44
CA LEU A 43 -7.60 14.18 -0.57
C LEU A 43 -6.20 14.44 -0.02
N ASN A 44 -6.11 15.01 1.19
CA ASN A 44 -4.85 15.25 1.88
C ASN A 44 -4.09 13.94 2.11
N LEU A 45 -4.77 12.89 2.59
CA LEU A 45 -4.14 11.58 2.79
C LEU A 45 -3.56 11.02 1.49
N ILE A 46 -4.32 11.02 0.40
CA ILE A 46 -3.84 10.51 -0.90
C ILE A 46 -2.70 11.37 -1.43
N ASN A 47 -2.76 12.69 -1.28
CA ASN A 47 -1.71 13.60 -1.70
C ASN A 47 -0.40 13.34 -0.93
N GLU A 48 -0.48 13.19 0.39
CA GLU A 48 0.67 12.90 1.25
C GLU A 48 1.25 11.51 0.93
N LEU A 49 0.42 10.48 0.78
CA LEU A 49 0.89 9.14 0.40
C LEU A 49 1.59 9.16 -0.96
N ASN A 50 1.02 9.85 -1.94
CA ASN A 50 1.58 9.92 -3.28
C ASN A 50 2.90 10.69 -3.32
N SER A 51 2.94 11.86 -2.68
CA SER A 51 4.10 12.76 -2.66
C SER A 51 5.27 12.20 -1.87
N ASN A 52 5.00 11.46 -0.78
CA ASN A 52 6.02 10.82 0.04
C ASN A 52 6.35 9.38 -0.40
N GLY A 53 6.03 9.02 -1.64
CA GLY A 53 6.57 7.82 -2.27
C GLY A 53 5.88 6.52 -1.87
N ALA A 54 4.54 6.47 -1.76
CA ALA A 54 3.80 5.21 -1.57
C ALA A 54 4.21 4.13 -2.59
N ASN A 55 4.55 4.50 -3.82
CA ASN A 55 5.07 3.55 -4.81
C ASN A 55 6.35 2.82 -4.37
N PHE A 56 7.18 3.39 -3.50
CA PHE A 56 8.39 2.75 -3.00
C PHE A 56 8.09 1.53 -2.12
N ILE A 57 6.93 1.50 -1.46
CA ILE A 57 6.47 0.33 -0.70
C ILE A 57 6.15 -0.80 -1.69
N TRP A 58 5.36 -0.51 -2.71
CA TRP A 58 4.86 -1.48 -3.67
C TRP A 58 5.86 -1.85 -4.79
N GLU A 59 7.00 -1.18 -4.88
CA GLU A 59 8.03 -1.36 -5.92
C GLU A 59 9.42 -1.48 -5.32
N TYR A 60 9.53 -1.85 -4.04
CA TYR A 60 10.79 -1.89 -3.31
C TYR A 60 11.87 -2.69 -4.04
N SER A 61 11.59 -3.95 -4.38
CA SER A 61 12.59 -4.82 -5.03
C SER A 61 12.91 -4.42 -6.47
N LEU A 62 12.10 -3.59 -7.11
CA LEU A 62 12.40 -3.03 -8.43
C LEU A 62 13.44 -1.91 -8.37
N ARG A 63 13.64 -1.35 -7.17
CA ARG A 63 14.56 -0.23 -6.89
C ARG A 63 15.78 -0.66 -6.10
N ASP A 64 15.79 -1.91 -5.61
CA ASP A 64 16.90 -2.48 -4.87
C ASP A 64 18.14 -2.61 -5.79
N PRO A 65 19.23 -1.88 -5.51
CA PRO A 65 20.46 -1.95 -6.30
C PRO A 65 21.09 -3.35 -6.30
N GLN A 66 20.78 -4.20 -5.30
CA GLN A 66 21.29 -5.57 -5.21
C GLN A 66 20.49 -6.56 -6.06
N ASN A 67 19.31 -6.17 -6.57
CA ASN A 67 18.51 -7.02 -7.43
C ASN A 67 19.18 -7.12 -8.82
N LYS A 68 19.80 -8.27 -9.10
CA LYS A 68 20.51 -8.53 -10.37
C LYS A 68 19.58 -8.67 -11.58
N PHE A 69 18.29 -8.92 -11.36
CA PHE A 69 17.30 -9.12 -12.42
C PHE A 69 15.99 -8.36 -12.12
N PRO A 70 16.03 -7.01 -12.08
CA PRO A 70 14.85 -6.24 -11.78
C PRO A 70 13.83 -6.40 -12.91
N ARG A 71 12.60 -6.79 -12.57
CA ARG A 71 11.50 -6.77 -13.54
C ARG A 71 11.28 -5.33 -14.02
N LYS A 72 11.10 -5.14 -15.33
CA LYS A 72 10.86 -3.82 -15.89
C LYS A 72 9.42 -3.37 -15.59
N LYS A 73 9.27 -2.17 -15.03
CA LYS A 73 7.97 -1.50 -14.91
C LYS A 73 7.45 -1.11 -16.30
N PRO A 74 6.19 -1.41 -16.64
CA PRO A 74 5.63 -1.05 -17.94
C PRO A 74 5.62 0.46 -18.19
N SER A 75 5.83 0.83 -19.45
CA SER A 75 5.70 2.19 -19.95
C SER A 75 4.24 2.54 -20.28
N ALA A 76 3.96 3.82 -20.49
CA ALA A 76 2.63 4.26 -20.92
C ALA A 76 2.21 3.67 -22.28
N LYS A 77 3.17 3.33 -23.15
CA LYS A 77 2.91 2.79 -24.50
C LYS A 77 2.81 1.26 -24.52
N ASP A 78 3.12 0.60 -23.42
CA ASP A 78 3.10 -0.86 -23.37
C ASP A 78 1.66 -1.40 -23.48
N PRO A 79 1.48 -2.59 -24.09
CA PRO A 79 0.18 -3.23 -24.20
C PRO A 79 -0.51 -3.41 -22.85
N LEU A 80 -1.86 -3.43 -22.87
CA LEU A 80 -2.66 -3.66 -21.67
C LEU A 80 -2.33 -4.99 -20.99
N SER A 81 -1.98 -6.04 -21.74
CA SER A 81 -1.55 -7.33 -21.20
C SER A 81 -0.30 -7.19 -20.32
N THR A 82 0.74 -6.52 -20.82
CA THR A 82 1.97 -6.24 -20.06
C THR A 82 1.70 -5.43 -18.80
N LYS A 83 0.83 -4.41 -18.90
CA LYS A 83 0.38 -3.63 -17.74
C LYS A 83 -0.36 -4.51 -16.74
N ALA A 84 -1.25 -5.39 -17.22
CA ALA A 84 -2.06 -6.26 -16.39
C ALA A 84 -1.22 -7.26 -15.59
N ASP A 85 -0.25 -7.90 -16.23
CA ASP A 85 0.64 -8.86 -15.57
C ASP A 85 1.50 -8.18 -14.50
N PHE A 86 2.01 -6.99 -14.80
CA PHE A 86 2.76 -6.20 -13.81
C PHE A 86 1.88 -5.80 -12.61
N ILE A 87 0.66 -5.33 -12.86
CA ILE A 87 -0.29 -4.90 -11.81
C ILE A 87 -0.69 -6.08 -10.91
N ARG A 88 -0.97 -7.26 -11.47
CA ARG A 88 -1.27 -8.48 -10.68
C ARG A 88 -0.08 -8.89 -9.83
N THR A 89 1.11 -8.93 -10.42
CA THR A 89 2.35 -9.25 -9.70
C THR A 89 2.61 -8.24 -8.56
N LYS A 90 2.34 -6.96 -8.81
CA LYS A 90 2.56 -5.87 -7.85
C LYS A 90 1.59 -5.91 -6.66
N TYR A 91 0.28 -5.99 -6.92
CA TYR A 91 -0.73 -5.75 -5.87
C TYR A 91 -1.50 -7.01 -5.44
N GLN A 92 -1.63 -8.01 -6.31
CA GLN A 92 -2.32 -9.26 -5.95
C GLN A 92 -1.34 -10.26 -5.33
N GLN A 93 -0.14 -10.37 -5.92
CA GLN A 93 0.92 -11.27 -5.42
C GLN A 93 1.86 -10.58 -4.42
N MET A 94 1.82 -9.25 -4.35
CA MET A 94 2.66 -8.46 -3.44
C MET A 94 4.16 -8.78 -3.62
N ALA A 95 4.58 -9.07 -4.85
CA ALA A 95 5.89 -9.66 -5.12
C ALA A 95 7.06 -8.66 -5.04
N TYR A 96 6.77 -7.37 -5.03
CA TYR A 96 7.79 -6.32 -5.06
C TYR A 96 7.94 -5.56 -3.73
N ILE A 97 7.16 -5.91 -2.70
CA ILE A 97 7.29 -5.27 -1.38
C ILE A 97 8.54 -5.79 -0.65
N ASN A 98 9.07 -4.99 0.28
CA ASN A 98 10.05 -5.50 1.22
C ASN A 98 9.34 -6.34 2.28
N ARG A 99 9.18 -7.65 2.03
CA ARG A 99 8.77 -8.56 3.11
C ARG A 99 9.97 -8.70 4.04
N LEU A 100 9.77 -8.43 5.33
CA LEU A 100 10.73 -8.79 6.36
C LEU A 100 11.08 -10.26 6.15
N LYS A 101 12.32 -10.50 5.74
CA LYS A 101 12.84 -11.87 5.69
C LYS A 101 12.88 -12.39 7.13
N ASP A 102 12.75 -13.69 7.31
CA ASP A 102 12.83 -14.38 8.62
C ASP A 102 14.05 -14.00 9.48
N GLU A 103 15.04 -13.32 8.89
CA GLU A 103 16.23 -12.76 9.53
C GLU A 103 15.94 -11.76 10.66
N THR A 104 14.85 -10.98 10.62
CA THR A 104 14.57 -9.99 11.68
C THR A 104 13.76 -10.53 12.87
N ARG A 105 13.24 -11.77 12.79
CA ARG A 105 12.34 -12.37 13.81
C ARG A 105 11.15 -11.48 14.22
N GLU A 106 10.79 -10.46 13.45
CA GLU A 106 9.65 -9.61 13.78
C GLU A 106 8.37 -10.42 13.63
N THR A 107 7.65 -10.57 14.73
CA THR A 107 6.39 -11.31 14.78
C THR A 107 5.25 -10.44 14.26
N PHE A 108 4.13 -11.05 13.89
CA PHE A 108 2.89 -10.30 13.62
C PHE A 108 2.48 -9.41 14.81
N GLU A 109 2.79 -9.81 16.04
CA GLU A 109 2.53 -9.00 17.23
C GLU A 109 3.42 -7.74 17.27
N ASP A 110 4.69 -7.86 16.87
CA ASP A 110 5.59 -6.71 16.77
C ASP A 110 5.09 -5.70 15.74
N LEU A 111 4.68 -6.16 14.55
CA LEU A 111 4.10 -5.30 13.51
C LEU A 111 2.85 -4.57 14.00
N ASN A 112 1.98 -5.25 14.73
CA ASN A 112 0.77 -4.69 15.31
C ASN A 112 1.08 -3.63 16.38
N LEU A 113 2.05 -3.89 17.25
CA LEU A 113 2.51 -2.94 18.27
C LEU A 113 3.18 -1.71 17.63
N GLN A 114 3.99 -1.92 16.60
CA GLN A 114 4.64 -0.84 15.84
C GLN A 114 3.60 0.02 15.12
N LEU A 115 2.62 -0.59 14.44
CA LEU A 115 1.50 0.13 13.83
C LEU A 115 0.73 0.93 14.89
N HIS A 116 0.33 0.29 15.99
CA HIS A 116 -0.37 0.95 17.10
C HIS A 116 0.43 2.11 17.71
N SER A 117 1.76 2.07 17.64
CA SER A 117 2.62 3.16 18.08
C SER A 117 2.66 4.32 17.07
N ILE A 118 2.93 4.00 15.80
CA ILE A 118 3.21 5.01 14.77
C ILE A 118 1.98 5.83 14.38
N VAL A 119 0.75 5.30 14.55
CA VAL A 119 -0.50 6.02 14.26
C VAL A 119 -0.73 7.26 15.15
N ARG A 120 0.08 7.46 16.20
CA ARG A 120 0.07 8.68 17.02
C ARG A 120 0.95 9.80 16.47
N THR A 121 1.57 9.56 15.32
CA THR A 121 2.44 10.50 14.60
C THR A 121 1.86 10.79 13.22
N ASP A 122 2.36 11.82 12.55
CA ASP A 122 1.94 12.16 11.17
C ASP A 122 2.65 11.30 10.09
N ASN A 123 3.34 10.22 10.48
CA ASN A 123 4.10 9.37 9.57
C ASN A 123 3.20 8.32 8.88
N ILE A 124 2.31 8.81 8.01
CA ILE A 124 1.33 7.99 7.30
C ILE A 124 1.98 6.97 6.33
N ILE A 125 3.17 7.27 5.80
CA ILE A 125 3.90 6.34 4.92
C ILE A 125 4.35 5.12 5.69
N THR A 126 4.84 5.31 6.92
CA THR A 126 5.24 4.20 7.78
C THR A 126 4.01 3.41 8.23
N CYS A 127 2.87 4.07 8.50
CA CYS A 127 1.60 3.38 8.71
C CYS A 127 1.25 2.47 7.52
N LEU A 128 1.29 3.00 6.29
CA LEU A 128 1.01 2.24 5.08
C LEU A 128 2.00 1.07 4.89
N ARG A 129 3.28 1.26 5.26
CA ARG A 129 4.29 0.20 5.21
C ARG A 129 3.94 -0.96 6.15
N PHE A 130 3.52 -0.71 7.37
CA PHE A 130 3.09 -1.79 8.27
C PHE A 130 1.81 -2.48 7.78
N LEU A 131 0.83 -1.71 7.29
CA LEU A 131 -0.38 -2.28 6.69
C LEU A 131 -0.07 -3.15 5.47
N SER A 132 0.93 -2.79 4.66
CA SER A 132 1.37 -3.60 3.51
C SER A 132 2.05 -4.92 3.90
N GLN A 133 2.39 -5.07 5.19
CA GLN A 133 3.01 -6.26 5.79
C GLN A 133 2.02 -6.99 6.71
N ASP A 134 0.72 -6.81 6.48
CA ASP A 134 -0.37 -7.49 7.20
C ASP A 134 -0.52 -7.11 8.68
N ALA A 135 -0.02 -5.94 9.10
CA ALA A 135 -0.40 -5.38 10.40
C ALA A 135 -1.91 -5.12 10.46
N ASP A 136 -2.55 -5.50 11.56
CA ASP A 136 -4.00 -5.40 11.75
C ASP A 136 -4.40 -3.97 12.16
N PRO A 137 -5.14 -3.22 11.33
CA PRO A 137 -5.62 -1.89 11.67
C PRO A 137 -6.63 -1.89 12.84
N ASN A 138 -7.21 -3.05 13.19
CA ASN A 138 -8.12 -3.22 14.31
C ASN A 138 -7.45 -3.79 15.56
N PHE A 139 -6.13 -3.94 15.56
CA PHE A 139 -5.38 -4.49 16.70
C PHE A 139 -5.66 -3.71 17.99
N ARG A 140 -5.90 -4.44 19.07
CA ARG A 140 -6.16 -3.89 20.40
C ARG A 140 -5.02 -4.26 21.34
N ASN A 141 -4.23 -3.27 21.73
CA ASN A 141 -3.11 -3.50 22.65
C ASN A 141 -3.61 -4.03 24.02
N PRO A 142 -3.18 -5.23 24.44
CA PRO A 142 -3.66 -5.87 25.66
C PRO A 142 -3.23 -5.16 26.95
N VAL A 143 -2.12 -4.41 26.96
CA VAL A 143 -1.59 -3.70 28.14
C VAL A 143 -2.54 -2.58 28.60
N ARG A 144 -3.30 -1.98 27.68
CA ARG A 144 -4.27 -0.91 28.00
C ARG A 144 -5.53 -1.40 28.71
N LYS A 145 -5.82 -2.72 28.75
CA LYS A 145 -6.98 -3.22 29.51
C LYS A 145 -6.81 -3.10 31.04
N LYS A 146 -5.58 -2.99 31.55
CA LYS A 146 -5.32 -2.89 33.00
C LYS A 146 -5.52 -1.48 33.59
N HIS A 147 -5.82 -0.47 32.78
CA HIS A 147 -5.96 0.92 33.26
C HIS A 147 -7.38 1.49 33.19
N LEU A 148 -8.36 0.68 32.79
CA LEU A 148 -9.79 1.05 32.75
C LEU A 148 -10.63 0.20 33.73
N SER A 149 -9.98 -0.43 34.71
CA SER A 149 -10.62 -1.17 35.80
C SER A 149 -10.10 -0.69 37.15
N LEU A 150 -10.40 0.58 37.46
CA LEU A 150 -10.47 1.13 38.82
C LEU A 150 -11.66 2.09 38.87
#